data_AF-A0A3D9HQP7-F1
#
_entry.id   AF-A0A3D9HQP7-F1
#
_cell.length_a   1.000
_cell.length_b   1.000
_cell.length_c   1.000
_cell.angle_alpha   90.00
_cell.angle_beta   90.00
_cell.angle_gamma   90.00
#
_symmetry.space_group_name_H-M   'P 1'
#
loop_
_entity.id
_entity.type
_entity.pdbx_description
1 polymer ?
#
loop_
_entity_poly.entity_id
_entity_poly.type
_entity_poly.pdbx_seq_one_letter_code
_entity_poly.pdbx_strand_id
1 'polypeptide(L)'
;MSILDLFRISNYRIRHLGLAFSAVLFLTVPLLGGISFLVIDTTQAVNQHWEDVRDMADGNDALVNAMEHQLASLSLIANIGLAGVVVILLVMALMNIWWTRSHLVHPLDEMRGIMGRLTHGDTAVDIPHQGWKNEMGDMWREVLIFKEKLIENKRLEAEQDAAKAAAETAKRAMLSKLADDFRSSVGVVVGSVSAAATQLNGSAGQLSSSAHESAQRAMTVSAAAEQAATNVQTVAAAAEELAVSEQEISRHVQNATRVASGAVKQAHDSHASVDNLSRAVKKVSEVLGLITDIAEQTNLLALNATIEAARAGEAGKGFAVVANEVKNLANQTAKATEEINDHIGEIQVASRQTGDALGAIAHTVDEINDIASAISDAVEQQTLATREIARNVEEASAGTTEVSSNIAAVNNAASETGTESGRIVDAANDLLDKSKALESEVGKFLTEVQAA
;
A
#
# COMPACT_ATOMS: atom_id res chain seq x y z
N MET A 1 -60.77 37.05 31.07
CA MET A 1 -62.12 37.30 31.62
C MET A 1 -63.00 36.18 31.11
N SER A 2 -63.33 35.25 32.00
CA SER A 2 -63.80 33.91 31.61
C SER A 2 -65.28 33.98 31.22
N ILE A 3 -65.72 33.18 30.25
CA ILE A 3 -67.14 33.03 29.86
C ILE A 3 -68.06 32.74 31.08
N LEU A 4 -67.50 32.15 32.15
CA LEU A 4 -68.14 31.96 33.45
C LEU A 4 -68.49 33.27 34.19
N ASP A 5 -67.73 34.34 34.05
CA ASP A 5 -67.98 35.62 34.73
C ASP A 5 -69.13 36.41 34.06
N LEU A 6 -69.23 36.33 32.73
CA LEU A 6 -70.35 36.89 31.97
C LEU A 6 -71.67 36.14 32.26
N PHE A 7 -71.61 34.81 32.40
CA PHE A 7 -72.78 34.03 32.84
C PHE A 7 -73.18 34.37 34.30
N ARG A 8 -72.23 34.66 35.19
CA ARG A 8 -72.51 35.02 36.59
C ARG A 8 -73.24 36.36 36.73
N ILE A 9 -72.87 37.36 35.93
CA ILE A 9 -73.51 38.69 35.93
C ILE A 9 -74.91 38.62 35.32
N SER A 10 -75.10 37.83 34.26
CA SER A 10 -76.42 37.58 33.65
C SER A 10 -77.37 36.84 34.60
N ASN A 11 -76.88 35.81 35.31
CA ASN A 11 -77.71 35.03 36.24
C ASN A 11 -78.13 35.82 37.49
N TYR A 12 -77.32 36.80 37.93
CA TYR A 12 -77.67 37.69 39.03
C TYR A 12 -78.79 38.67 38.66
N ARG A 13 -78.74 39.26 37.45
CA ARG A 13 -79.78 40.20 36.97
C ARG A 13 -81.08 39.50 36.53
N ILE A 14 -81.02 38.27 36.01
CA ILE A 14 -82.22 37.48 35.68
C ILE A 14 -82.98 37.05 36.95
N ARG A 15 -82.28 36.71 38.05
CA ARG A 15 -82.93 36.50 39.36
C ARG A 15 -83.60 37.77 39.89
N HIS A 16 -83.00 38.94 39.67
CA HIS A 16 -83.61 40.22 40.07
C HIS A 16 -84.83 40.62 39.21
N LEU A 17 -84.85 40.29 37.91
CA LEU A 17 -86.06 40.48 37.08
C LEU A 17 -87.18 39.50 37.46
N GLY A 18 -86.85 38.25 37.79
CA GLY A 18 -87.82 37.28 38.30
C GLY A 18 -88.44 37.69 39.64
N LEU A 19 -87.63 38.28 40.54
CA LEU A 19 -88.09 38.84 41.82
C LEU A 19 -88.98 40.08 41.62
N ALA A 20 -88.69 40.95 40.66
CA ALA A 20 -89.54 42.10 40.32
C ALA A 20 -90.91 41.66 39.75
N PHE A 21 -90.93 40.61 38.94
CA PHE A 21 -92.17 40.06 38.39
C PHE A 21 -93.03 39.37 39.45
N SER A 22 -92.40 38.67 40.40
CA SER A 22 -93.08 38.11 41.58
C SER A 22 -93.62 39.19 42.51
N ALA A 23 -92.90 40.30 42.70
CA ALA A 23 -93.34 41.41 43.55
C ALA A 23 -94.59 42.13 42.99
N VAL A 24 -94.68 42.29 41.67
CA VAL A 24 -95.86 42.90 41.01
C VAL A 24 -97.09 42.00 41.12
N LEU A 25 -96.94 40.68 41.06
CA LEU A 25 -98.05 39.74 41.29
C LEU A 25 -98.45 39.65 42.78
N PHE A 26 -97.50 39.78 43.71
CA PHE A 26 -97.77 39.75 45.16
C PHE A 26 -98.45 41.03 45.68
N LEU A 27 -98.24 42.18 45.02
CA LEU A 27 -98.85 43.46 45.40
C LEU A 27 -100.28 43.64 44.84
N THR A 28 -100.60 43.04 43.70
CA THR A 28 -101.89 43.26 43.01
C THR A 28 -103.05 42.44 43.59
N VAL A 29 -102.79 41.23 44.09
CA VAL A 29 -103.81 40.34 44.70
C VAL A 29 -104.40 40.86 46.03
N PRO A 30 -103.62 41.38 47.01
CA PRO A 30 -104.19 41.93 48.24
C PRO A 30 -104.93 43.26 48.04
N LEU A 31 -104.56 44.05 47.01
CA LEU A 31 -105.25 45.28 46.65
C LEU A 31 -106.69 45.04 46.14
N LEU A 32 -106.90 43.96 45.36
CA LEU A 32 -108.23 43.53 44.91
C LEU A 32 -109.10 42.99 46.06
N GLY A 33 -108.49 42.30 47.03
CA GLY A 33 -109.18 41.84 48.24
C GLY A 33 -109.62 42.99 49.15
N GLY A 34 -108.78 44.01 49.33
CA GLY A 34 -109.08 45.18 50.18
C GLY A 34 -110.22 46.05 49.64
N ILE A 35 -110.31 46.21 48.32
CA ILE A 35 -111.41 46.97 47.67
C ILE A 35 -112.75 46.24 47.84
N SER A 36 -112.76 44.91 47.78
CA SER A 36 -113.98 44.10 47.94
C SER A 36 -114.54 44.17 49.36
N PHE A 37 -113.68 44.23 50.38
CA PHE A 37 -114.09 44.37 51.78
C PHE A 37 -114.68 45.76 52.10
N LEU A 38 -114.05 46.83 51.57
CA LEU A 38 -114.52 48.20 51.79
C LEU A 38 -115.93 48.44 51.22
N VAL A 39 -116.25 47.82 50.07
CA VAL A 39 -117.56 47.92 49.42
C VAL A 39 -118.63 47.18 50.23
N ILE A 40 -118.33 45.99 50.78
CA ILE A 40 -119.30 45.23 51.58
C ILE A 40 -119.62 45.96 52.90
N ASP A 41 -118.60 46.49 53.58
CA ASP A 41 -118.73 47.18 54.86
C ASP A 41 -119.53 48.49 54.74
N THR A 42 -119.28 49.26 53.68
CA THR A 42 -120.08 50.48 53.38
C THR A 42 -121.53 50.16 53.00
N THR A 43 -121.77 49.06 52.29
CA THR A 43 -123.14 48.64 51.95
C THR A 43 -123.92 48.20 53.20
N GLN A 44 -123.25 47.58 54.17
CA GLN A 44 -123.85 47.13 55.42
C GLN A 44 -124.14 48.31 56.37
N ALA A 45 -123.25 49.31 56.43
CA ALA A 45 -123.44 50.53 57.22
C ALA A 45 -124.63 51.39 56.73
N VAL A 46 -124.85 51.47 55.42
CA VAL A 46 -126.00 52.18 54.84
C VAL A 46 -127.32 51.48 55.17
N ASN A 47 -127.33 50.14 55.22
CA ASN A 47 -128.55 49.37 55.51
C ASN A 47 -128.99 49.50 56.98
N GLN A 48 -128.05 49.65 57.92
CA GLN A 48 -128.34 49.75 59.36
C GLN A 48 -128.96 51.10 59.75
N HIS A 49 -128.62 52.18 59.05
CA HIS A 49 -129.21 53.50 59.25
C HIS A 49 -130.61 53.63 58.63
N TRP A 50 -131.05 52.64 57.84
CA TRP A 50 -132.31 52.70 57.09
C TRP A 50 -133.53 52.32 57.95
N GLU A 51 -133.36 51.59 59.06
CA GLU A 51 -134.49 51.33 59.99
C GLU A 51 -134.85 52.57 60.82
N ASP A 52 -133.87 53.34 61.31
CA ASP A 52 -134.10 54.55 62.14
C ASP A 52 -134.79 55.69 61.37
N VAL A 53 -134.51 55.85 60.07
CA VAL A 53 -135.14 56.89 59.23
C VAL A 53 -136.58 56.51 58.85
N ARG A 54 -136.89 55.21 58.79
CA ARG A 54 -138.22 54.71 58.43
C ARG A 54 -139.26 54.96 59.53
N ASP A 55 -138.87 54.86 60.80
CA ASP A 55 -139.75 55.14 61.95
C ASP A 55 -140.04 56.64 62.17
N MET A 56 -139.22 57.55 61.62
CA MET A 56 -139.48 59.00 61.66
C MET A 56 -140.47 59.48 60.58
N ALA A 57 -140.74 58.67 59.55
CA ALA A 57 -141.50 59.06 58.37
C ALA A 57 -142.99 58.68 58.43
N ASP A 58 -143.64 58.86 59.59
CA ASP A 58 -145.08 58.66 59.74
C ASP A 58 -145.88 59.59 58.79
N GLY A 59 -146.45 58.99 57.75
CA GLY A 59 -147.53 59.59 56.94
C GLY A 59 -147.17 60.20 55.58
N ASN A 60 -145.98 59.99 55.01
CA ASN A 60 -145.64 60.57 53.69
C ASN A 60 -144.86 59.63 52.74
N ASP A 61 -145.57 58.66 52.14
CA ASP A 61 -145.06 57.63 51.21
C ASP A 61 -144.27 58.18 49.99
N ALA A 62 -144.45 59.46 49.65
CA ALA A 62 -143.72 60.08 48.54
C ALA A 62 -142.22 60.27 48.83
N LEU A 63 -141.83 60.45 50.10
CA LEU A 63 -140.44 60.72 50.49
C LEU A 63 -139.60 59.43 50.55
N VAL A 64 -140.23 58.32 50.96
CA VAL A 64 -139.61 56.99 51.00
C VAL A 64 -139.30 56.48 49.58
N ASN A 65 -140.25 56.61 48.64
CA ASN A 65 -140.05 56.21 47.25
C ASN A 65 -139.00 57.07 46.52
N ALA A 66 -138.90 58.36 46.84
CA ALA A 66 -137.87 59.24 46.27
C ALA A 66 -136.44 58.86 46.74
N MET A 67 -136.30 58.41 48.00
CA MET A 67 -135.00 57.98 48.54
C MET A 67 -134.57 56.59 48.03
N GLU A 68 -135.49 55.64 47.83
CA GLU A 68 -135.14 54.33 47.23
C GLU A 68 -134.57 54.49 45.81
N HIS A 69 -135.12 55.41 45.01
CA HIS A 69 -134.59 55.70 43.68
C HIS A 69 -133.17 56.32 43.71
N GLN A 70 -132.85 57.13 44.74
CA GLN A 70 -131.51 57.71 44.87
C GLN A 70 -130.45 56.64 45.21
N LEU A 71 -130.75 55.72 46.12
CA LEU A 71 -129.84 54.63 46.51
C LEU A 71 -129.61 53.63 45.37
N ALA A 72 -130.63 53.30 44.57
CA ALA A 72 -130.49 52.42 43.41
C ALA A 72 -129.60 53.01 42.29
N SER A 73 -129.55 54.34 42.16
CA SER A 73 -128.68 55.00 41.17
C SER A 73 -127.20 54.99 41.56
N LEU A 74 -126.89 55.01 42.86
CA LEU A 74 -125.51 55.00 43.36
C LEU A 74 -124.83 53.63 43.19
N SER A 75 -125.56 52.53 43.37
CA SER A 75 -125.00 51.17 43.22
C SER A 75 -124.68 50.81 41.77
N LEU A 76 -125.40 51.36 40.79
CA LEU A 76 -125.13 51.16 39.36
C LEU A 76 -123.81 51.83 38.91
N ILE A 77 -123.50 53.02 39.43
CA ILE A 77 -122.29 53.78 39.08
C ILE A 77 -121.02 53.09 39.63
N ALA A 78 -121.09 52.50 40.83
CA ALA A 78 -119.96 51.78 41.43
C ALA A 78 -119.55 50.53 40.64
N ASN A 79 -120.52 49.77 40.11
CA ASN A 79 -120.25 48.55 39.34
C ASN A 79 -119.64 48.82 37.95
N ILE A 80 -120.00 49.93 37.30
CA ILE A 80 -119.40 50.33 36.01
C ILE A 80 -117.94 50.77 36.20
N GLY A 81 -117.62 51.43 37.32
CA GLY A 81 -116.24 51.82 37.66
C GLY A 81 -115.30 50.63 37.85
N LEU A 82 -115.77 49.55 38.48
CA LEU A 82 -114.97 48.36 38.76
C LEU A 82 -114.63 47.57 37.48
N ALA A 83 -115.57 47.45 36.55
CA ALA A 83 -115.35 46.78 35.26
C ALA A 83 -114.29 47.50 34.40
N GLY A 84 -114.24 48.84 34.46
CA GLY A 84 -113.23 49.64 33.76
C GLY A 84 -111.80 49.39 34.24
N VAL A 85 -111.60 49.22 35.56
CA VAL A 85 -110.28 48.97 36.16
C VAL A 85 -109.72 47.60 35.74
N VAL A 86 -110.58 46.57 35.65
CA VAL A 86 -110.15 45.21 35.26
C VAL A 86 -109.66 45.16 33.81
N VAL A 87 -110.31 45.88 32.88
CA VAL A 87 -109.91 45.93 31.47
C VAL A 87 -108.55 46.61 31.29
N ILE A 88 -108.29 47.70 32.01
CA ILE A 88 -107.01 48.41 31.95
C ILE A 88 -105.86 47.51 32.42
N LEU A 89 -106.07 46.74 33.50
CA LEU A 89 -105.06 45.82 34.02
C LEU A 89 -104.75 44.68 33.03
N LEU A 90 -105.75 44.16 32.30
CA LEU A 90 -105.55 43.12 31.29
C LEU A 90 -104.74 43.63 30.08
N VAL A 91 -105.00 44.86 29.63
CA VAL A 91 -104.24 45.47 28.52
C VAL A 91 -102.77 45.68 28.91
N MET A 92 -102.51 46.15 30.14
CA MET A 92 -101.13 46.32 30.64
C MET A 92 -100.39 44.98 30.75
N ALA A 93 -101.08 43.90 31.16
CA ALA A 93 -100.49 42.56 31.22
C ALA A 93 -100.10 42.04 29.82
N LEU A 94 -100.96 42.22 28.81
CA LEU A 94 -100.69 41.80 27.43
C LEU A 94 -99.55 42.61 26.79
N MET A 95 -99.49 43.92 27.05
CA MET A 95 -98.39 44.78 26.59
C MET A 95 -97.04 44.37 27.19
N ASN A 96 -97.02 43.99 28.47
CA ASN A 96 -95.79 43.57 29.15
C ASN A 96 -95.23 42.26 28.56
N ILE A 97 -96.12 41.29 28.28
CA ILE A 97 -95.75 40.01 27.63
C ILE A 97 -95.20 40.25 26.22
N TRP A 98 -95.83 41.13 25.44
CA TRP A 98 -95.37 41.45 24.08
C TRP A 98 -94.00 42.15 24.09
N TRP A 99 -93.79 43.09 25.00
CA TRP A 99 -92.53 43.83 25.13
C TRP A 99 -91.36 42.93 25.56
N THR A 100 -91.56 42.09 26.59
CA THR A 100 -90.53 41.14 27.05
C THR A 100 -90.16 40.11 26.00
N ARG A 101 -91.12 39.56 25.26
CA ARG A 101 -90.85 38.56 24.23
C ARG A 101 -90.06 39.15 23.04
N SER A 102 -90.42 40.35 22.59
CA SER A 102 -89.82 40.98 21.42
C SER A 102 -88.44 41.61 21.69
N HIS A 103 -88.24 42.22 22.87
CA HIS A 103 -87.04 43.00 23.16
C HIS A 103 -86.01 42.29 24.05
N LEU A 104 -86.36 41.20 24.73
CA LEU A 104 -85.42 40.41 25.55
C LEU A 104 -85.25 38.98 25.05
N VAL A 105 -86.34 38.25 24.79
CA VAL A 105 -86.26 36.80 24.53
C VAL A 105 -85.76 36.52 23.11
N HIS A 106 -86.31 37.17 22.09
CA HIS A 106 -85.95 36.89 20.70
C HIS A 106 -84.46 37.18 20.37
N PRO A 107 -83.88 38.34 20.76
CA PRO A 107 -82.48 38.62 20.47
C PRO A 107 -81.49 37.70 21.20
N LEU A 108 -81.85 37.20 22.40
CA LEU A 108 -81.03 36.22 23.12
C LEU A 108 -80.99 34.86 22.42
N ASP A 109 -82.10 34.43 21.84
CA ASP A 109 -82.19 33.15 21.13
C ASP A 109 -81.42 33.20 19.78
N GLU A 110 -81.44 34.36 19.11
CA GLU A 110 -80.63 34.62 17.92
C GLU A 110 -79.12 34.64 18.25
N MET A 111 -78.73 35.29 19.34
CA MET A 111 -77.35 35.30 19.83
C MET A 111 -76.87 33.89 20.21
N ARG A 112 -77.74 33.07 20.80
CA ARG A 112 -77.48 31.65 21.08
C ARG A 112 -77.25 30.85 19.80
N GLY A 113 -78.06 31.08 18.77
CA GLY A 113 -77.91 30.42 17.47
C GLY A 113 -76.59 30.78 16.78
N ILE A 114 -76.25 32.07 16.76
CA ILE A 114 -75.00 32.57 16.16
C ILE A 114 -73.77 32.09 16.94
N MET A 115 -73.81 32.13 18.28
CA MET A 115 -72.73 31.58 19.12
C MET A 115 -72.57 30.06 18.87
N GLY A 116 -73.68 29.34 18.72
CA GLY A 116 -73.66 27.94 18.30
C GLY A 116 -72.90 27.75 16.99
N ARG A 117 -73.20 28.53 15.95
CA ARG A 117 -72.49 28.45 14.66
C ARG A 117 -71.00 28.79 14.75
N LEU A 118 -70.64 29.84 15.50
CA LEU A 118 -69.24 30.24 15.72
C LEU A 118 -68.43 29.14 16.43
N THR A 119 -69.01 28.48 17.43
CA THR A 119 -68.36 27.35 18.13
C THR A 119 -68.20 26.09 17.27
N HIS A 120 -69.00 25.94 16.20
CA HIS A 120 -68.83 24.88 15.19
C HIS A 120 -67.90 25.31 14.03
N GLY A 121 -67.25 26.48 14.13
CA GLY A 121 -66.23 26.93 13.19
C GLY A 121 -66.76 27.70 11.97
N ASP A 122 -68.06 27.98 11.91
CA ASP A 122 -68.67 28.84 10.90
C ASP A 122 -68.49 30.31 11.30
N THR A 123 -67.47 30.96 10.72
CA THR A 123 -67.13 32.37 10.94
C THR A 123 -67.68 33.29 9.83
N ALA A 124 -68.37 32.73 8.82
CA ALA A 124 -68.97 33.50 7.74
C ALA A 124 -70.31 34.14 8.15
N VAL A 125 -70.86 33.74 9.29
CA VAL A 125 -72.06 34.30 9.91
C VAL A 125 -71.90 35.79 10.21
N ASP A 126 -72.89 36.58 9.80
CA ASP A 126 -72.98 38.00 10.12
C ASP A 126 -73.49 38.20 11.55
N ILE A 127 -72.99 39.22 12.24
CA ILE A 127 -73.34 39.50 13.63
C ILE A 127 -74.33 40.69 13.61
N PRO A 128 -75.64 40.46 13.75
CA PRO A 128 -76.64 41.52 13.65
C PRO A 128 -76.60 42.46 14.87
N HIS A 129 -77.34 43.56 14.80
CA HIS A 129 -77.68 44.42 15.96
C HIS A 129 -76.50 45.10 16.69
N GLN A 130 -75.34 45.22 16.03
CA GLN A 130 -74.14 45.90 16.56
C GLN A 130 -74.35 47.38 16.92
N GLY A 131 -75.38 48.03 16.35
CA GLY A 131 -75.70 49.44 16.55
C GLY A 131 -76.60 49.75 17.75
N TRP A 132 -77.00 48.75 18.53
CA TRP A 132 -77.87 48.96 19.69
C TRP A 132 -77.09 49.64 20.82
N LYS A 133 -77.66 50.73 21.36
CA LYS A 133 -77.06 51.53 22.46
C LYS A 133 -77.55 51.07 23.84
N ASN A 134 -77.65 49.76 24.04
CA ASN A 134 -78.10 49.13 25.28
C ASN A 134 -77.22 47.92 25.61
N GLU A 135 -77.46 47.28 26.76
CA GLU A 135 -76.69 46.13 27.24
C GLU A 135 -76.70 44.94 26.28
N MET A 136 -77.72 44.81 25.44
CA MET A 136 -77.79 43.78 24.41
C MET A 136 -76.83 44.07 23.23
N GLY A 137 -76.67 45.35 22.86
CA GLY A 137 -75.66 45.77 21.89
C GLY A 137 -74.22 45.52 22.36
N ASP A 138 -73.96 45.66 23.66
CA ASP A 138 -72.66 45.30 24.27
C ASP A 138 -72.39 43.80 24.11
N MET A 139 -73.39 42.96 24.37
CA MET A 139 -73.27 41.51 24.21
C MET A 139 -73.02 41.10 22.74
N TRP A 140 -73.68 41.75 21.78
CA TRP A 140 -73.41 41.52 20.35
C TRP A 140 -71.99 41.93 19.93
N ARG A 141 -71.44 43.01 20.51
CA ARG A 141 -70.03 43.40 20.28
C ARG A 141 -69.04 42.39 20.86
N GLU A 142 -69.34 41.79 22.01
CA GLU A 142 -68.51 40.72 22.57
C GLU A 142 -68.53 39.45 21.68
N VAL A 143 -69.67 39.12 21.06
CA VAL A 143 -69.76 38.02 20.08
C VAL A 143 -68.94 38.33 18.82
N LEU A 144 -68.89 39.58 18.37
CA LEU A 144 -68.03 40.02 17.27
C LEU A 144 -66.54 39.85 17.63
N ILE A 145 -66.11 40.29 18.81
CA ILE A 145 -64.72 40.09 19.29
C ILE A 145 -64.38 38.60 19.37
N PHE A 146 -65.32 37.75 19.80
CA PHE A 146 -65.12 36.30 19.83
C PHE A 146 -64.94 35.70 18.43
N LYS A 147 -65.75 36.12 17.44
CA LYS A 147 -65.57 35.76 16.03
C LYS A 147 -64.19 36.19 15.50
N GLU A 148 -63.79 37.43 15.75
CA GLU A 148 -62.48 37.97 15.34
C GLU A 148 -61.32 37.17 15.95
N LYS A 149 -61.41 36.81 17.24
CA LYS A 149 -60.41 35.94 17.89
C LYS A 149 -60.38 34.53 17.33
N LEU A 150 -61.51 33.95 16.92
CA LEU A 150 -61.52 32.64 16.25
C LEU A 150 -60.85 32.68 14.89
N ILE A 151 -61.07 33.75 14.11
CA ILE A 151 -60.40 33.97 12.81
C ILE A 151 -58.89 34.11 13.02
N GLU A 152 -58.48 34.93 13.99
CA GLU A 152 -57.07 35.15 14.32
C GLU A 152 -56.38 33.87 14.82
N ASN A 153 -57.04 33.07 15.67
CA ASN A 153 -56.48 31.82 16.17
C ASN A 153 -56.30 30.78 15.04
N LYS A 154 -57.27 30.68 14.11
CA LYS A 154 -57.13 29.86 12.89
C LYS A 154 -55.97 30.32 12.00
N ARG A 155 -55.76 31.63 11.88
CA ARG A 155 -54.63 32.21 11.13
C ARG A 155 -53.30 31.85 11.80
N LEU A 156 -53.21 32.00 13.12
CA LEU A 156 -52.00 31.65 13.89
C LEU A 156 -51.71 30.14 13.89
N GLU A 157 -52.72 29.27 13.94
CA GLU A 157 -52.56 27.83 13.73
C GLU A 157 -52.01 27.53 12.33
N ALA A 158 -52.60 28.13 11.28
CA ALA A 158 -52.13 27.95 9.92
C ALA A 158 -50.69 28.46 9.72
N GLU A 159 -50.32 29.59 10.34
CA GLU A 159 -48.95 30.11 10.33
C GLU A 159 -47.97 29.24 11.11
N GLN A 160 -48.39 28.70 12.26
CA GLN A 160 -47.56 27.79 13.05
C GLN A 160 -47.34 26.45 12.34
N ASP A 161 -48.38 25.90 11.71
CA ASP A 161 -48.29 24.68 10.92
C ASP A 161 -47.45 24.89 9.66
N ALA A 162 -47.61 26.02 8.96
CA ALA A 162 -46.77 26.40 7.84
C ALA A 162 -45.30 26.60 8.26
N ALA A 163 -45.05 27.24 9.40
CA ALA A 163 -43.71 27.44 9.94
C ALA A 163 -43.06 26.11 10.38
N LYS A 164 -43.82 25.21 11.02
CA LYS A 164 -43.36 23.85 11.36
C LYS A 164 -43.05 23.03 10.11
N ALA A 165 -43.92 23.06 9.10
CA ALA A 165 -43.70 22.37 7.84
C ALA A 165 -42.47 22.93 7.09
N ALA A 166 -42.30 24.25 7.07
CA ALA A 166 -41.13 24.90 6.47
C ALA A 166 -39.84 24.56 7.24
N ALA A 167 -39.88 24.54 8.58
CA ALA A 167 -38.74 24.16 9.42
C ALA A 167 -38.34 22.68 9.24
N GLU A 168 -39.31 21.75 9.17
CA GLU A 168 -39.06 20.34 8.86
C GLU A 168 -38.47 20.17 7.45
N THR A 169 -38.99 20.91 6.46
CA THR A 169 -38.45 20.87 5.09
C THR A 169 -37.02 21.41 5.03
N ALA A 170 -36.75 22.53 5.70
CA ALA A 170 -35.41 23.11 5.79
C ALA A 170 -34.42 22.20 6.54
N LYS A 171 -34.86 21.56 7.61
CA LYS A 171 -34.07 20.57 8.36
C LYS A 171 -33.73 19.35 7.50
N ARG A 172 -34.71 18.78 6.78
CA ARG A 172 -34.49 17.68 5.83
C ARG A 172 -33.53 18.06 4.72
N ALA A 173 -33.67 19.27 4.14
CA ALA A 173 -32.77 19.77 3.11
C ALA A 173 -31.34 19.96 3.63
N MET A 174 -31.18 20.48 4.85
CA MET A 174 -29.88 20.64 5.51
C MET A 174 -29.23 19.28 5.79
N LEU A 175 -29.97 18.32 6.34
CA LEU A 175 -29.49 16.96 6.59
C LEU A 175 -29.10 16.25 5.29
N SER A 176 -29.89 16.38 4.23
CA SER A 176 -29.55 15.84 2.91
C SER A 176 -28.26 16.43 2.37
N LYS A 177 -28.10 17.75 2.44
CA LYS A 177 -26.86 18.41 1.98
C LYS A 177 -25.64 17.95 2.79
N LEU A 178 -25.77 17.91 4.11
CA LEU A 178 -24.69 17.43 4.98
C LEU A 178 -24.33 15.97 4.71
N ALA A 179 -25.34 15.14 4.46
CA ALA A 179 -25.18 13.73 4.07
C ALA A 179 -24.46 13.61 2.71
N ASP A 180 -24.81 14.42 1.72
CA ASP A 180 -24.17 14.40 0.40
C ASP A 180 -22.72 14.92 0.45
N ASP A 181 -22.46 16.01 1.19
CA ASP A 181 -21.11 16.54 1.42
C ASP A 181 -20.22 15.51 2.15
N PHE A 182 -20.78 14.84 3.16
CA PHE A 182 -20.10 13.75 3.88
C PHE A 182 -19.82 12.56 2.95
N ARG A 183 -20.80 12.12 2.15
CA ARG A 183 -20.63 11.05 1.16
C ARG A 183 -19.50 11.36 0.19
N SER A 184 -19.48 12.58 -0.34
CA SER A 184 -18.46 13.01 -1.29
C SER A 184 -17.07 13.02 -0.66
N SER A 185 -16.92 13.64 0.52
CA SER A 185 -15.63 13.74 1.21
C SER A 185 -15.08 12.37 1.59
N VAL A 186 -15.91 11.47 2.13
CA VAL A 186 -15.47 10.11 2.50
C VAL A 186 -15.20 9.27 1.26
N GLY A 187 -16.02 9.39 0.21
CA GLY A 187 -15.81 8.69 -1.07
C GLY A 187 -14.48 9.03 -1.72
N VAL A 188 -14.05 10.30 -1.70
CA VAL A 188 -12.74 10.73 -2.21
C VAL A 188 -11.60 10.09 -1.42
N VAL A 189 -11.69 10.04 -0.09
CA VAL A 189 -10.66 9.43 0.77
C VAL A 189 -10.59 7.92 0.55
N VAL A 190 -11.73 7.22 0.55
CA VAL A 190 -11.80 5.77 0.32
C VAL A 190 -11.29 5.40 -1.07
N GLY A 191 -11.65 6.18 -2.10
CA GLY A 191 -11.15 5.99 -3.46
C GLY A 191 -9.63 6.18 -3.55
N SER A 192 -9.09 7.19 -2.86
CA SER A 192 -7.64 7.45 -2.81
C SER A 192 -6.88 6.33 -2.10
N VAL A 193 -7.40 5.83 -0.97
CA VAL A 193 -6.80 4.70 -0.24
C VAL A 193 -6.84 3.42 -1.09
N SER A 194 -7.96 3.15 -1.76
CA SER A 194 -8.10 1.98 -2.64
C SER A 194 -7.14 2.04 -3.82
N ALA A 195 -6.96 3.21 -4.43
CA ALA A 195 -6.00 3.42 -5.51
C ALA A 195 -4.55 3.20 -5.03
N ALA A 196 -4.19 3.77 -3.87
CA ALA A 196 -2.87 3.59 -3.27
C ALA A 196 -2.59 2.12 -2.92
N ALA A 197 -3.57 1.40 -2.37
CA ALA A 197 -3.46 -0.02 -2.06
C ALA A 197 -3.30 -0.87 -3.34
N THR A 198 -4.04 -0.57 -4.40
CA THR A 198 -3.89 -1.24 -5.70
C THR A 198 -2.49 -1.02 -6.28
N GLN A 199 -1.96 0.20 -6.19
CA GLN A 199 -0.61 0.52 -6.63
C GLN A 199 0.47 -0.21 -5.80
N LEU A 200 0.29 -0.29 -4.48
CA LEU A 200 1.17 -1.05 -3.59
C LEU A 200 1.18 -2.54 -3.96
N ASN A 201 0.01 -3.13 -4.21
CA ASN A 201 -0.11 -4.52 -4.63
C ASN A 201 0.66 -4.78 -5.94
N GLY A 202 0.47 -3.93 -6.96
CA GLY A 202 1.21 -4.04 -8.22
C GLY A 202 2.73 -3.88 -8.05
N SER A 203 3.16 -2.90 -7.24
CA SER A 203 4.58 -2.65 -6.97
C SER A 203 5.23 -3.83 -6.21
N ALA A 204 4.53 -4.39 -5.23
CA ALA A 204 4.99 -5.56 -4.48
C ALA A 204 5.04 -6.82 -5.37
N GLY A 205 4.09 -6.99 -6.28
CA GLY A 205 4.15 -8.07 -7.29
C GLY A 205 5.39 -7.97 -8.18
N GLN A 206 5.73 -6.76 -8.63
CA GLN A 206 6.96 -6.51 -9.41
C GLN A 206 8.24 -6.78 -8.60
N LEU A 207 8.27 -6.35 -7.33
CA LEU A 207 9.38 -6.65 -6.41
C LEU A 207 9.57 -8.15 -6.20
N SER A 208 8.48 -8.89 -5.97
CA SER A 208 8.50 -10.34 -5.82
C SER A 208 9.03 -11.05 -7.07
N SER A 209 8.58 -10.62 -8.27
CA SER A 209 9.09 -11.17 -9.53
C SER A 209 10.59 -10.87 -9.72
N SER A 210 11.03 -9.65 -9.40
CA SER A 210 12.44 -9.23 -9.54
C SER A 210 13.34 -9.96 -8.54
N ALA A 211 12.85 -10.19 -7.32
CA ALA A 211 13.49 -11.02 -6.31
C ALA A 211 13.64 -12.47 -6.78
N HIS A 212 12.58 -13.07 -7.33
CA HIS A 212 12.63 -14.42 -7.87
C HIS A 212 13.66 -14.57 -9.01
N GLU A 213 13.68 -13.61 -9.94
CA GLU A 213 14.67 -13.59 -11.01
C GLU A 213 16.11 -13.45 -10.48
N SER A 214 16.31 -12.57 -9.48
CA SER A 214 17.61 -12.37 -8.84
C SER A 214 18.11 -13.64 -8.15
N ALA A 215 17.23 -14.37 -7.45
CA ALA A 215 17.55 -15.65 -6.83
C ALA A 215 17.94 -16.71 -7.88
N GLN A 216 17.22 -16.78 -9.00
CA GLN A 216 17.56 -17.72 -10.08
C GLN A 216 18.91 -17.40 -10.75
N ARG A 217 19.18 -16.12 -10.97
CA ARG A 217 20.49 -15.66 -11.47
C ARG A 217 21.60 -15.95 -10.46
N ALA A 218 21.33 -15.76 -9.17
CA ALA A 218 22.27 -16.07 -8.10
C ALA A 218 22.66 -17.55 -8.08
N MET A 219 21.70 -18.47 -8.23
CA MET A 219 22.00 -19.90 -8.35
C MET A 219 22.87 -20.22 -9.57
N THR A 220 22.61 -19.56 -10.70
CA THR A 220 23.40 -19.75 -11.93
C THR A 220 24.84 -19.29 -11.75
N VAL A 221 25.04 -18.12 -11.12
CA VAL A 221 26.37 -17.59 -10.82
C VAL A 221 27.09 -18.46 -9.77
N SER A 222 26.38 -18.98 -8.77
CA SER A 222 26.95 -19.93 -7.79
C SER A 222 27.49 -21.19 -8.47
N ALA A 223 26.72 -21.80 -9.37
CA ALA A 223 27.17 -22.97 -10.12
C ALA A 223 28.38 -22.66 -11.02
N ALA A 224 28.41 -21.47 -11.64
CA ALA A 224 29.56 -21.04 -12.43
C ALA A 224 30.81 -20.81 -11.56
N ALA A 225 30.65 -20.27 -10.34
CA ALA A 225 31.74 -20.07 -9.39
C ALA A 225 32.30 -21.41 -8.87
N GLU A 226 31.44 -22.39 -8.57
CA GLU A 226 31.85 -23.75 -8.22
C GLU A 226 32.66 -24.42 -9.34
N GLN A 227 32.17 -24.33 -10.58
CA GLN A 227 32.91 -24.85 -11.73
C GLN A 227 34.25 -24.14 -11.93
N ALA A 228 34.29 -22.82 -11.76
CA ALA A 228 35.53 -22.06 -11.81
C ALA A 228 36.52 -22.51 -10.72
N ALA A 229 36.06 -22.76 -9.49
CA ALA A 229 36.89 -23.27 -8.40
C ALA A 229 37.51 -24.65 -8.74
N THR A 230 36.73 -25.56 -9.32
CA THR A 230 37.24 -26.86 -9.80
C THR A 230 38.30 -26.70 -10.91
N ASN A 231 38.07 -25.79 -11.85
CA ASN A 231 39.04 -25.50 -12.91
C ASN A 231 40.34 -24.93 -12.32
N VAL A 232 40.26 -24.01 -11.37
CA VAL A 232 41.41 -23.43 -10.67
C VAL A 232 42.20 -24.52 -9.94
N GLN A 233 41.54 -25.44 -9.24
CA GLN A 233 42.20 -26.59 -8.60
C GLN A 233 42.93 -27.49 -9.62
N THR A 234 42.35 -27.68 -10.80
CA THR A 234 42.97 -28.46 -11.88
C THR A 234 44.24 -27.77 -12.39
N VAL A 235 44.21 -26.44 -12.56
CA VAL A 235 45.40 -25.66 -12.96
C VAL A 235 46.45 -25.67 -11.85
N ALA A 236 46.05 -25.62 -10.57
CA ALA A 236 46.97 -25.75 -9.45
C ALA A 236 47.76 -27.06 -9.49
N ALA A 237 47.05 -28.18 -9.66
CA ALA A 237 47.67 -29.50 -9.77
C ALA A 237 48.62 -29.59 -10.98
N ALA A 238 48.24 -29.03 -12.13
CA ALA A 238 49.09 -28.98 -13.31
C ALA A 238 50.36 -28.12 -13.09
N ALA A 239 50.24 -27.00 -12.38
CA ALA A 239 51.38 -26.16 -12.04
C ALA A 239 52.36 -26.86 -11.06
N GLU A 240 51.85 -27.60 -10.09
CA GLU A 240 52.67 -28.44 -9.20
C GLU A 240 53.40 -29.55 -9.98
N GLU A 241 52.70 -30.23 -10.90
CA GLU A 241 53.31 -31.26 -11.75
C GLU A 241 54.39 -30.68 -12.68
N LEU A 242 54.15 -29.50 -13.26
CA LEU A 242 55.15 -28.76 -14.04
C LEU A 242 56.38 -28.41 -13.22
N ALA A 243 56.22 -27.94 -11.99
CA ALA A 243 57.35 -27.60 -11.11
C ALA A 243 58.23 -28.83 -10.80
N VAL A 244 57.61 -30.00 -10.58
CA VAL A 244 58.34 -31.26 -10.41
C VAL A 244 59.08 -31.66 -11.69
N SER A 245 58.42 -31.54 -12.85
CA SER A 245 59.02 -31.84 -14.15
C SER A 245 60.23 -30.93 -14.46
N GLU A 246 60.11 -29.63 -14.18
CA GLU A 246 61.20 -28.64 -14.34
C GLU A 246 62.41 -28.98 -13.47
N GLN A 247 62.19 -29.40 -12.22
CA GLN A 247 63.27 -29.84 -11.33
C GLN A 247 63.99 -31.08 -11.88
N GLU A 248 63.26 -32.06 -12.42
CA GLU A 248 63.85 -33.24 -13.05
C GLU A 248 64.61 -32.90 -14.33
N ILE A 249 64.09 -32.01 -15.18
CA ILE A 249 64.79 -31.52 -16.37
C ILE A 249 66.10 -30.83 -15.96
N SER A 250 66.08 -29.97 -14.94
CA SER A 250 67.29 -29.31 -14.42
C SER A 250 68.34 -30.35 -13.98
N ARG A 251 67.93 -31.40 -13.26
CA ARG A 251 68.80 -32.51 -12.86
C ARG A 251 69.36 -33.26 -14.06
N HIS A 252 68.55 -33.50 -15.10
CA HIS A 252 68.97 -34.14 -16.33
C HIS A 252 69.99 -33.31 -17.11
N VAL A 253 69.82 -32.00 -17.19
CA VAL A 253 70.75 -31.05 -17.84
C VAL A 253 72.09 -31.00 -17.12
N GLN A 254 72.09 -30.93 -15.78
CA GLN A 254 73.32 -30.99 -14.99
C GLN A 254 74.07 -32.31 -15.21
N ASN A 255 73.33 -33.43 -15.28
CA ASN A 255 73.92 -34.73 -15.56
C ASN A 255 74.52 -34.81 -16.98
N ALA A 256 73.82 -34.26 -17.98
CA ALA A 256 74.32 -34.20 -19.36
C ALA A 256 75.61 -33.37 -19.46
N THR A 257 75.64 -32.20 -18.81
CA THR A 257 76.83 -31.33 -18.74
C THR A 257 78.02 -32.05 -18.11
N ARG A 258 77.80 -32.81 -17.03
CA ARG A 258 78.84 -33.62 -16.38
C ARG A 258 79.37 -34.73 -17.29
N VAL A 259 78.50 -35.41 -18.03
CA VAL A 259 78.89 -36.46 -18.99
C VAL A 259 79.66 -35.86 -20.17
N ALA A 260 79.19 -34.74 -20.73
CA ALA A 260 79.86 -34.01 -21.79
C ALA A 260 81.26 -33.57 -21.36
N SER A 261 81.41 -32.93 -20.20
CA SER A 261 82.71 -32.55 -19.63
C SER A 261 83.67 -33.75 -19.49
N GLY A 262 83.15 -34.92 -19.09
CA GLY A 262 83.93 -36.16 -19.05
C GLY A 262 84.38 -36.64 -20.44
N ALA A 263 83.52 -36.51 -21.45
CA ALA A 263 83.84 -36.87 -22.83
C ALA A 263 84.90 -35.93 -23.45
N VAL A 264 84.83 -34.61 -23.19
CA VAL A 264 85.87 -33.65 -23.62
C VAL A 264 87.23 -34.05 -23.04
N LYS A 265 87.28 -34.35 -21.74
CA LYS A 265 88.52 -34.80 -21.09
C LYS A 265 89.05 -36.09 -21.74
N GLN A 266 88.19 -37.08 -21.98
CA GLN A 266 88.59 -38.33 -22.62
C GLN A 266 89.11 -38.12 -24.04
N ALA A 267 88.49 -37.24 -24.82
CA ALA A 267 88.93 -36.90 -26.16
C ALA A 267 90.31 -36.23 -26.14
N HIS A 268 90.56 -35.29 -25.20
CA HIS A 268 91.87 -34.69 -24.99
C HIS A 268 92.95 -35.71 -24.60
N ASP A 269 92.65 -36.61 -23.67
CA ASP A 269 93.59 -37.66 -23.23
C ASP A 269 93.94 -38.62 -24.39
N SER A 270 92.95 -38.98 -25.22
CA SER A 270 93.15 -39.76 -26.44
C SER A 270 93.96 -39.00 -27.50
N HIS A 271 93.69 -37.70 -27.69
CA HIS A 271 94.43 -36.87 -28.65
C HIS A 271 95.91 -36.76 -28.26
N ALA A 272 96.20 -36.57 -26.97
CA ALA A 272 97.58 -36.58 -26.45
C ALA A 272 98.28 -37.93 -26.68
N SER A 273 97.56 -39.04 -26.58
CA SER A 273 98.09 -40.38 -26.84
C SER A 273 98.43 -40.60 -28.32
N VAL A 274 97.58 -40.13 -29.22
CA VAL A 274 97.82 -40.17 -30.68
C VAL A 274 99.00 -39.27 -31.07
N ASP A 275 99.12 -38.09 -30.47
CA ASP A 275 100.25 -37.19 -30.68
C ASP A 275 101.59 -37.79 -30.17
N ASN A 276 101.56 -38.48 -29.03
CA ASN A 276 102.70 -39.28 -28.56
C ASN A 276 103.07 -40.42 -29.52
N LEU A 277 102.08 -41.15 -30.05
CA LEU A 277 102.30 -42.19 -31.05
C LEU A 277 102.93 -41.62 -32.32
N SER A 278 102.40 -40.50 -32.83
CA SER A 278 102.93 -39.79 -34.00
C SER A 278 104.41 -39.42 -33.82
N ARG A 279 104.79 -38.89 -32.64
CA ARG A 279 106.20 -38.62 -32.29
C ARG A 279 107.07 -39.89 -32.25
N ALA A 280 106.57 -40.97 -31.66
CA ALA A 280 107.31 -42.23 -31.59
C ALA A 280 107.55 -42.83 -32.98
N VAL A 281 106.51 -42.83 -33.81
CA VAL A 281 106.56 -43.31 -35.20
C VAL A 281 107.54 -42.48 -36.03
N LYS A 282 107.59 -41.15 -35.85
CA LYS A 282 108.60 -40.30 -36.50
C LYS A 282 110.04 -40.69 -36.15
N LYS A 283 110.32 -41.00 -34.88
CA LYS A 283 111.65 -41.50 -34.46
C LYS A 283 111.98 -42.85 -35.08
N VAL A 284 110.98 -43.73 -35.25
CA VAL A 284 111.18 -45.00 -35.96
C VAL A 284 111.54 -44.74 -37.42
N SER A 285 110.86 -43.81 -38.11
CA SER A 285 111.23 -43.41 -39.48
C SER A 285 112.68 -42.92 -39.58
N GLU A 286 113.14 -42.11 -38.62
CA GLU A 286 114.53 -41.63 -38.57
C GLU A 286 115.54 -42.78 -38.42
N VAL A 287 115.23 -43.79 -37.58
CA VAL A 287 116.05 -45.00 -37.41
C VAL A 287 116.06 -45.88 -38.67
N LEU A 288 114.91 -46.04 -39.32
CA LEU A 288 114.81 -46.80 -40.58
C LEU A 288 115.66 -46.15 -41.68
N GLY A 289 115.67 -44.82 -41.78
CA GLY A 289 116.55 -44.10 -42.70
C GLY A 289 118.04 -44.45 -42.48
N LEU A 290 118.49 -44.45 -41.21
CA LEU A 290 119.86 -44.86 -40.86
C LEU A 290 120.13 -46.33 -41.21
N ILE A 291 119.16 -47.24 -41.02
CA ILE A 291 119.31 -48.65 -41.37
C ILE A 291 119.47 -48.83 -42.89
N THR A 292 118.67 -48.09 -43.68
CA THR A 292 118.80 -48.05 -45.14
C THR A 292 120.18 -47.58 -45.55
N ASP A 293 120.67 -46.47 -44.96
CA ASP A 293 122.02 -45.95 -45.23
C ASP A 293 123.12 -46.98 -44.91
N ILE A 294 122.99 -47.69 -43.78
CA ILE A 294 123.92 -48.75 -43.38
C ILE A 294 123.86 -49.94 -44.35
N ALA A 295 122.66 -50.35 -44.79
CA ALA A 295 122.49 -51.43 -45.74
C ALA A 295 123.12 -51.08 -47.10
N GLU A 296 122.94 -49.85 -47.59
CA GLU A 296 123.57 -49.35 -48.80
C GLU A 296 125.10 -49.31 -48.69
N GLN A 297 125.63 -48.79 -47.57
CA GLN A 297 127.08 -48.79 -47.30
C GLN A 297 127.63 -50.22 -47.23
N THR A 298 126.91 -51.13 -46.57
CA THR A 298 127.30 -52.54 -46.45
C THR A 298 127.31 -53.22 -47.82
N ASN A 299 126.31 -52.95 -48.66
CA ASN A 299 126.25 -53.44 -50.04
C ASN A 299 127.43 -52.92 -50.88
N LEU A 300 127.81 -51.64 -50.73
CA LEU A 300 128.98 -51.06 -51.39
C LEU A 300 130.31 -51.66 -50.90
N LEU A 301 130.45 -51.87 -49.59
CA LEU A 301 131.63 -52.54 -49.01
C LEU A 301 131.75 -53.98 -49.49
N ALA A 302 130.63 -54.72 -49.52
CA ALA A 302 130.56 -56.08 -50.02
C ALA A 302 130.90 -56.15 -51.52
N LEU A 303 130.42 -55.18 -52.31
CA LEU A 303 130.77 -55.07 -53.73
C LEU A 303 132.28 -54.85 -53.93
N ASN A 304 132.87 -53.94 -53.17
CA ASN A 304 134.32 -53.70 -53.20
C ASN A 304 135.11 -54.95 -52.79
N ALA A 305 134.64 -55.68 -51.78
CA ALA A 305 135.22 -56.95 -51.34
C ALA A 305 135.12 -58.03 -52.43
N THR A 306 133.98 -58.16 -53.12
CA THR A 306 133.82 -59.08 -54.26
C THR A 306 134.78 -58.75 -55.40
N ILE A 307 135.00 -57.46 -55.69
CA ILE A 307 135.96 -57.01 -56.71
C ILE A 307 137.38 -57.42 -56.33
N GLU A 308 137.80 -57.18 -55.08
CA GLU A 308 139.15 -57.54 -54.63
C GLU A 308 139.34 -59.07 -54.53
N ALA A 309 138.29 -59.80 -54.15
CA ALA A 309 138.27 -61.27 -54.18
C ALA A 309 138.50 -61.83 -55.58
N ALA A 310 137.85 -61.24 -56.59
CA ALA A 310 138.04 -61.60 -57.99
C ALA A 310 139.47 -61.28 -58.46
N ARG A 311 140.04 -60.18 -57.96
CA ARG A 311 141.42 -59.76 -58.27
C ARG A 311 142.48 -60.71 -57.69
N ALA A 312 142.20 -61.34 -56.55
CA ALA A 312 143.06 -62.34 -55.92
C ALA A 312 143.00 -63.74 -56.59
N GLY A 313 142.15 -63.94 -57.60
CA GLY A 313 142.06 -65.19 -58.36
C GLY A 313 141.63 -66.40 -57.51
N GLU A 314 142.29 -67.55 -57.68
CA GLU A 314 141.97 -68.80 -56.98
C GLU A 314 142.08 -68.68 -55.44
N ALA A 315 142.99 -67.84 -54.93
CA ALA A 315 143.17 -67.62 -53.50
C ALA A 315 142.01 -66.83 -52.85
N GLY A 316 141.22 -66.09 -53.65
CA GLY A 316 140.12 -65.24 -53.19
C GLY A 316 138.74 -65.91 -53.18
N LYS A 317 138.60 -67.16 -53.66
CA LYS A 317 137.29 -67.82 -53.85
C LYS A 317 136.44 -67.89 -52.58
N GLY A 318 137.04 -68.22 -51.43
CA GLY A 318 136.33 -68.25 -50.15
C GLY A 318 135.84 -66.87 -49.71
N PHE A 319 136.63 -65.82 -49.95
CA PHE A 319 136.28 -64.45 -49.65
C PHE A 319 135.18 -63.92 -50.58
N ALA A 320 135.18 -64.32 -51.86
CA ALA A 320 134.14 -63.96 -52.82
C ALA A 320 132.76 -64.51 -52.44
N VAL A 321 132.69 -65.72 -51.89
CA VAL A 321 131.42 -66.31 -51.39
C VAL A 321 130.88 -65.49 -50.22
N VAL A 322 131.74 -65.17 -49.25
CA VAL A 322 131.34 -64.34 -48.09
C VAL A 322 130.90 -62.95 -48.53
N ALA A 323 131.63 -62.30 -49.43
CA ALA A 323 131.28 -60.98 -49.94
C ALA A 323 129.93 -60.97 -50.68
N ASN A 324 129.64 -61.99 -51.49
CA ASN A 324 128.32 -62.12 -52.14
C ASN A 324 127.20 -62.40 -51.14
N GLU A 325 127.44 -63.18 -50.09
CA GLU A 325 126.45 -63.41 -49.03
C GLU A 325 126.13 -62.13 -48.26
N VAL A 326 127.16 -61.34 -47.89
CA VAL A 326 126.99 -60.03 -47.25
C VAL A 326 126.22 -59.08 -48.17
N LYS A 327 126.52 -59.09 -49.48
CA LYS A 327 125.80 -58.28 -50.48
C LYS A 327 124.31 -58.64 -50.55
N ASN A 328 123.98 -59.94 -50.58
CA ASN A 328 122.60 -60.40 -50.58
C ASN A 328 121.87 -60.02 -49.29
N LEU A 329 122.52 -60.18 -48.13
CA LEU A 329 121.94 -59.83 -46.84
C LEU A 329 121.68 -58.32 -46.73
N ALA A 330 122.58 -57.48 -47.27
CA ALA A 330 122.39 -56.04 -47.35
C ALA A 330 121.19 -55.65 -48.23
N ASN A 331 121.02 -56.27 -49.40
CA ASN A 331 119.85 -56.04 -50.26
C ASN A 331 118.54 -56.49 -49.61
N GLN A 332 118.53 -57.64 -48.93
CA GLN A 332 117.38 -58.11 -48.16
C GLN A 332 117.03 -57.15 -47.02
N THR A 333 118.05 -56.60 -46.34
CA THR A 333 117.87 -55.62 -45.27
C THR A 333 117.27 -54.32 -45.82
N ALA A 334 117.79 -53.80 -46.93
CA ALA A 334 117.24 -52.60 -47.57
C ALA A 334 115.76 -52.79 -47.97
N LYS A 335 115.44 -53.92 -48.62
CA LYS A 335 114.07 -54.25 -49.01
C LYS A 335 113.14 -54.38 -47.79
N ALA A 336 113.56 -55.09 -46.74
CA ALA A 336 112.76 -55.21 -45.52
C ALA A 336 112.54 -53.85 -44.84
N THR A 337 113.54 -52.96 -44.90
CA THR A 337 113.46 -51.60 -44.35
C THR A 337 112.48 -50.73 -45.14
N GLU A 338 112.45 -50.87 -46.47
CA GLU A 338 111.46 -50.22 -47.34
C GLU A 338 110.02 -50.67 -47.01
N GLU A 339 109.78 -51.99 -46.89
CA GLU A 339 108.47 -52.53 -46.51
C GLU A 339 108.02 -52.02 -45.12
N ILE A 340 108.93 -51.95 -44.14
CA ILE A 340 108.61 -51.38 -42.81
C ILE A 340 108.31 -49.88 -42.92
N ASN A 341 109.04 -49.14 -43.77
CA ASN A 341 108.81 -47.71 -43.96
C ASN A 341 107.42 -47.42 -44.54
N ASP A 342 106.93 -48.25 -45.47
CA ASP A 342 105.56 -48.16 -46.00
C ASP A 342 104.51 -48.36 -44.89
N HIS A 343 104.66 -49.39 -44.06
CA HIS A 343 103.77 -49.61 -42.91
C HIS A 343 103.80 -48.45 -41.89
N ILE A 344 104.97 -47.85 -41.68
CA ILE A 344 105.10 -46.66 -40.84
C ILE A 344 104.36 -45.48 -41.45
N GLY A 345 104.40 -45.30 -42.77
CA GLY A 345 103.61 -44.32 -43.51
C GLY A 345 102.10 -44.52 -43.28
N GLU A 346 101.61 -45.75 -43.37
CA GLU A 346 100.21 -46.10 -43.09
C GLU A 346 99.82 -45.74 -41.64
N ILE A 347 100.66 -46.09 -40.66
CA ILE A 347 100.43 -45.76 -39.24
C ILE A 347 100.38 -44.24 -39.02
N GLN A 348 101.24 -43.46 -39.67
CA GLN A 348 101.22 -42.00 -39.58
C GLN A 348 99.93 -41.40 -40.15
N VAL A 349 99.45 -41.91 -41.29
CA VAL A 349 98.18 -41.49 -41.90
C VAL A 349 97.02 -41.80 -40.97
N ALA A 350 96.94 -43.04 -40.46
CA ALA A 350 95.90 -43.46 -39.52
C ALA A 350 95.91 -42.64 -38.23
N SER A 351 97.10 -42.30 -37.71
CA SER A 351 97.27 -41.45 -36.53
C SER A 351 96.73 -40.03 -36.76
N ARG A 352 97.05 -39.41 -37.91
CA ARG A 352 96.50 -38.08 -38.26
C ARG A 352 94.97 -38.10 -38.37
N GLN A 353 94.42 -39.07 -39.10
CA GLN A 353 92.97 -39.24 -39.23
C GLN A 353 92.27 -39.42 -37.87
N THR A 354 92.90 -40.17 -36.95
CA THR A 354 92.38 -40.35 -35.59
C THR A 354 92.43 -39.03 -34.80
N GLY A 355 93.50 -38.25 -34.93
CA GLY A 355 93.62 -36.93 -34.31
C GLY A 355 92.53 -35.97 -34.79
N ASP A 356 92.30 -35.89 -36.10
CA ASP A 356 91.26 -35.05 -36.69
C ASP A 356 89.85 -35.46 -36.21
N ALA A 357 89.57 -36.77 -36.16
CA ALA A 357 88.31 -37.30 -35.64
C ALA A 357 88.09 -36.95 -34.15
N LEU A 358 89.14 -37.00 -33.33
CA LEU A 358 89.07 -36.61 -31.92
C LEU A 358 88.84 -35.10 -31.75
N GLY A 359 89.43 -34.27 -32.62
CA GLY A 359 89.18 -32.83 -32.65
C GLY A 359 87.72 -32.51 -32.99
N ALA A 360 87.15 -33.20 -33.99
CA ALA A 360 85.74 -33.07 -34.34
C ALA A 360 84.81 -33.50 -33.18
N ILE A 361 85.13 -34.60 -32.50
CA ILE A 361 84.38 -35.04 -31.31
C ILE A 361 84.43 -33.97 -30.21
N ALA A 362 85.61 -33.38 -29.93
CA ALA A 362 85.73 -32.33 -28.93
C ALA A 362 84.83 -31.13 -29.25
N HIS A 363 84.83 -30.66 -30.50
CA HIS A 363 83.94 -29.59 -30.95
C HIS A 363 82.45 -29.91 -30.75
N THR A 364 82.01 -31.11 -31.18
CA THR A 364 80.61 -31.51 -30.99
C THR A 364 80.22 -31.57 -29.52
N VAL A 365 81.13 -31.92 -28.62
CA VAL A 365 80.84 -31.94 -27.19
C VAL A 365 80.81 -30.53 -26.59
N ASP A 366 81.62 -29.59 -27.09
CA ASP A 366 81.52 -28.18 -26.71
C ASP A 366 80.16 -27.59 -27.12
N GLU A 367 79.68 -27.88 -28.33
CA GLU A 367 78.32 -27.49 -28.77
C GLU A 367 77.22 -28.08 -27.85
N ILE A 368 77.41 -29.31 -27.35
CA ILE A 368 76.48 -29.92 -26.38
C ILE A 368 76.48 -29.13 -25.05
N ASN A 369 77.64 -28.66 -24.57
CA ASN A 369 77.72 -27.84 -23.36
C ASN A 369 77.00 -26.50 -23.53
N ASP A 370 77.16 -25.83 -24.67
CA ASP A 370 76.47 -24.58 -24.97
C ASP A 370 74.95 -24.76 -24.99
N ILE A 371 74.47 -25.84 -25.64
CA ILE A 371 73.05 -26.20 -25.65
C ILE A 371 72.55 -26.49 -24.24
N ALA A 372 73.31 -27.24 -23.44
CA ALA A 372 72.93 -27.55 -22.05
C ALA A 372 72.80 -26.28 -21.20
N SER A 373 73.71 -25.31 -21.38
CA SER A 373 73.62 -24.01 -20.71
C SER A 373 72.35 -23.26 -21.11
N ALA A 374 72.05 -23.17 -22.41
CA ALA A 374 70.84 -22.51 -22.90
C ALA A 374 69.55 -23.19 -22.39
N ILE A 375 69.51 -24.52 -22.29
CA ILE A 375 68.38 -25.24 -21.69
C ILE A 375 68.27 -24.92 -20.20
N SER A 376 69.39 -24.85 -19.47
CA SER A 376 69.38 -24.50 -18.04
C SER A 376 68.75 -23.12 -17.80
N ASP A 377 69.14 -22.12 -18.59
CA ASP A 377 68.59 -20.77 -18.52
C ASP A 377 67.08 -20.77 -18.83
N ALA A 378 66.66 -21.52 -19.85
CA ALA A 378 65.25 -21.66 -20.21
C ALA A 378 64.42 -22.32 -19.10
N VAL A 379 64.96 -23.37 -18.45
CA VAL A 379 64.29 -24.06 -17.33
C VAL A 379 64.17 -23.14 -16.10
N GLU A 380 65.17 -22.31 -15.83
CA GLU A 380 65.10 -21.32 -14.75
C GLU A 380 63.98 -20.29 -15.01
N GLN A 381 63.89 -19.75 -16.23
CA GLN A 381 62.81 -18.84 -16.61
C GLN A 381 61.44 -19.52 -16.52
N GLN A 382 61.35 -20.78 -16.94
CA GLN A 382 60.10 -21.54 -16.85
C GLN A 382 59.68 -21.76 -15.39
N THR A 383 60.63 -22.04 -14.50
CA THR A 383 60.39 -22.18 -13.06
C THR A 383 59.80 -20.91 -12.45
N LEU A 384 60.29 -19.73 -12.86
CA LEU A 384 59.73 -18.45 -12.42
C LEU A 384 58.30 -18.27 -12.93
N ALA A 385 58.04 -18.56 -14.20
CA ALA A 385 56.70 -18.48 -14.78
C ALA A 385 55.71 -19.45 -14.10
N THR A 386 56.12 -20.70 -13.84
CA THR A 386 55.30 -21.70 -13.14
C THR A 386 54.97 -21.28 -11.72
N ARG A 387 55.89 -20.62 -11.01
CA ARG A 387 55.61 -20.02 -9.68
C ARG A 387 54.63 -18.85 -9.75
N GLU A 388 54.71 -18.00 -10.77
CA GLU A 388 53.72 -16.94 -10.97
C GLU A 388 52.33 -17.52 -11.31
N ILE A 389 52.27 -18.59 -12.11
CA ILE A 389 51.01 -19.30 -12.37
C ILE A 389 50.41 -19.82 -11.07
N ALA A 390 51.21 -20.49 -10.22
CA ALA A 390 50.73 -20.99 -8.93
C ALA A 390 50.18 -19.86 -8.03
N ARG A 391 50.86 -18.72 -7.95
CA ARG A 391 50.38 -17.54 -7.22
C ARG A 391 49.05 -17.02 -7.80
N ASN A 392 48.96 -16.84 -9.11
CA ASN A 392 47.73 -16.36 -9.77
C ASN A 392 46.55 -17.32 -9.56
N VAL A 393 46.82 -18.62 -9.49
CA VAL A 393 45.84 -19.66 -9.19
C VAL A 393 45.31 -19.54 -7.76
N GLU A 394 46.18 -19.28 -6.77
CA GLU A 394 45.76 -19.02 -5.39
C GLU A 394 44.86 -17.77 -5.29
N GLU A 395 45.23 -16.68 -5.96
CA GLU A 395 44.42 -15.45 -6.01
C GLU A 395 43.07 -15.70 -6.70
N ALA A 396 43.06 -16.42 -7.83
CA ALA A 396 41.82 -16.82 -8.50
C ALA A 396 40.94 -17.71 -7.62
N SER A 397 41.52 -18.63 -6.86
CA SER A 397 40.80 -19.49 -5.92
C SER A 397 40.10 -18.66 -4.82
N ALA A 398 40.83 -17.72 -4.22
CA ALA A 398 40.27 -16.78 -3.25
C ALA A 398 39.12 -15.95 -3.87
N GLY A 399 39.31 -15.45 -5.09
CA GLY A 399 38.27 -14.72 -5.83
C GLY A 399 37.01 -15.56 -6.09
N THR A 400 37.14 -16.83 -6.48
CA THR A 400 35.97 -17.71 -6.67
C THR A 400 35.21 -17.97 -5.37
N THR A 401 35.94 -18.09 -4.25
CA THR A 401 35.35 -18.26 -2.91
C THR A 401 34.57 -17.00 -2.49
N GLU A 402 35.15 -15.83 -2.73
CA GLU A 402 34.50 -14.55 -2.45
C GLU A 402 33.23 -14.36 -3.29
N VAL A 403 33.27 -14.66 -4.59
CA VAL A 403 32.10 -14.62 -5.47
C VAL A 403 30.99 -15.56 -4.96
N SER A 404 31.36 -16.76 -4.52
CA SER A 404 30.40 -17.73 -3.98
C SER A 404 29.75 -17.25 -2.67
N SER A 405 30.51 -16.60 -1.79
CA SER A 405 29.96 -15.98 -0.57
C SER A 405 29.04 -14.80 -0.89
N ASN A 406 29.46 -13.91 -1.78
CA ASN A 406 28.67 -12.75 -2.17
C ASN A 406 27.36 -13.15 -2.86
N ILE A 407 27.39 -14.19 -3.70
CA ILE A 407 26.18 -14.63 -4.40
C ILE A 407 25.19 -15.35 -3.47
N ALA A 408 25.68 -16.04 -2.44
CA ALA A 408 24.84 -16.57 -1.38
C ALA A 408 24.12 -15.44 -0.62
N ALA A 409 24.81 -14.34 -0.33
CA ALA A 409 24.20 -13.16 0.29
C ALA A 409 23.13 -12.52 -0.61
N VAL A 410 23.38 -12.39 -1.92
CA VAL A 410 22.40 -11.90 -2.90
C VAL A 410 21.16 -12.81 -2.94
N ASN A 411 21.35 -14.13 -2.95
CA ASN A 411 20.24 -15.08 -2.94
C ASN A 411 19.37 -14.93 -1.67
N ASN A 412 20.00 -14.75 -0.51
CA ASN A 412 19.29 -14.52 0.74
C ASN A 412 18.51 -13.20 0.73
N ALA A 413 19.13 -12.10 0.28
CA ALA A 413 18.49 -10.79 0.17
C ALA A 413 17.30 -10.81 -0.82
N ALA A 414 17.43 -11.55 -1.92
CA ALA A 414 16.34 -11.78 -2.86
C ALA A 414 15.18 -12.56 -2.20
N SER A 415 15.47 -13.64 -1.47
CA SER A 415 14.46 -14.41 -0.73
C SER A 415 13.71 -13.56 0.30
N GLU A 416 14.45 -12.73 1.05
CA GLU A 416 13.87 -11.78 2.01
C GLU A 416 12.96 -10.75 1.32
N THR A 417 13.43 -10.17 0.21
CA THR A 417 12.62 -9.23 -0.61
C THR A 417 11.33 -9.87 -1.10
N GLY A 418 11.38 -11.14 -1.54
CA GLY A 418 10.19 -11.90 -1.94
C GLY A 418 9.20 -12.08 -0.78
N THR A 419 9.71 -12.38 0.42
CA THR A 419 8.89 -12.53 1.64
C THR A 419 8.26 -11.20 2.06
N GLU A 420 9.01 -10.10 2.10
CA GLU A 420 8.50 -8.77 2.43
C GLU A 420 7.47 -8.29 1.41
N SER A 421 7.69 -8.56 0.12
CA SER A 421 6.74 -8.27 -0.94
C SER A 421 5.41 -9.00 -0.72
N GLY A 422 5.46 -10.27 -0.29
CA GLY A 422 4.26 -11.02 0.10
C GLY A 422 3.48 -10.32 1.23
N ARG A 423 4.16 -9.84 2.28
CA ARG A 423 3.51 -9.09 3.36
C ARG A 423 2.90 -7.78 2.89
N ILE A 424 3.54 -7.07 1.95
CA ILE A 424 2.98 -5.85 1.37
C ILE A 424 1.72 -6.15 0.56
N VAL A 425 1.71 -7.24 -0.22
CA VAL A 425 0.51 -7.70 -0.94
C VAL A 425 -0.63 -7.99 0.03
N ASP A 426 -0.37 -8.69 1.13
CA ASP A 426 -1.37 -9.00 2.16
C ASP A 426 -1.91 -7.72 2.82
N ALA A 427 -1.03 -6.79 3.20
CA ALA A 427 -1.42 -5.50 3.79
C ALA A 427 -2.23 -4.63 2.81
N ALA A 428 -1.86 -4.63 1.52
CA ALA A 428 -2.60 -3.93 0.48
C ALA A 428 -4.00 -4.54 0.27
N ASN A 429 -4.12 -5.87 0.31
CA ASN A 429 -5.41 -6.55 0.23
C ASN A 429 -6.30 -6.24 1.44
N ASP A 430 -5.75 -6.23 2.66
CA ASP A 430 -6.52 -5.83 3.85
C ASP A 430 -7.00 -4.37 3.74
N LEU A 431 -6.14 -3.44 3.29
CA LEU A 431 -6.53 -2.04 3.03
C LEU A 431 -7.67 -1.91 2.01
N LEU A 432 -7.65 -2.70 0.94
CA LEU A 432 -8.73 -2.75 -0.06
C LEU A 432 -10.04 -3.25 0.57
N ASP A 433 -9.98 -4.28 1.40
CA ASP A 433 -11.17 -4.84 2.06
C ASP A 433 -11.72 -3.89 3.12
N LYS A 434 -10.87 -3.23 3.92
CA LYS A 434 -11.28 -2.16 4.86
C LYS A 434 -11.90 -0.97 4.14
N SER A 435 -11.36 -0.59 2.99
CA SER A 435 -11.89 0.51 2.17
C SER A 435 -13.30 0.20 1.65
N LYS A 436 -13.52 -1.01 1.12
CA LYS A 436 -14.84 -1.49 0.70
C LYS A 436 -15.83 -1.57 1.87
N ALA A 437 -15.38 -2.05 3.03
CA ALA A 437 -16.22 -2.12 4.22
C ALA A 437 -16.65 -0.72 4.69
N LEU A 438 -15.72 0.25 4.69
CA LEU A 438 -16.02 1.63 5.04
C LEU A 438 -17.00 2.27 4.04
N GLU A 439 -16.81 2.06 2.74
CA GLU A 439 -17.74 2.52 1.71
C GLU A 439 -19.16 1.99 1.95
N SER A 440 -19.28 0.68 2.22
CA SER A 440 -20.56 0.05 2.53
C SER A 440 -21.21 0.62 3.79
N GLU A 441 -20.44 0.83 4.87
CA GLU A 441 -20.99 1.28 6.14
C GLU A 441 -21.43 2.75 6.09
N VAL A 442 -20.66 3.58 5.39
CA VAL A 442 -21.03 4.97 5.07
C VAL A 442 -22.30 5.01 4.23
N GLY A 443 -22.42 4.13 3.23
CA GLY A 443 -23.63 3.99 2.41
C GLY A 443 -24.88 3.66 3.24
N LYS A 444 -24.77 2.71 4.17
CA LYS A 444 -25.87 2.35 5.09
C LYS A 444 -26.25 3.50 6.00
N PHE A 445 -25.28 4.10 6.68
CA PHE A 445 -25.51 5.22 7.60
C PHE A 445 -26.22 6.39 6.90
N LEU A 446 -25.79 6.73 5.69
CA LEU A 446 -26.41 7.80 4.91
C LEU A 446 -27.85 7.47 4.51
N THR A 447 -28.15 6.20 4.22
CA THR A 447 -29.50 5.74 3.91
C THR A 447 -30.41 5.87 5.13
N GLU A 448 -29.92 5.52 6.32
CA GLU A 448 -30.65 5.67 7.58
C GLU A 448 -30.90 7.15 7.96
N VAL A 449 -29.90 8.01 7.78
CA VAL A 449 -30.02 9.46 8.07
C VAL A 449 -30.99 10.16 7.10
N GLN A 450 -31.08 9.69 5.85
CA GLN A 450 -32.05 10.22 4.88
C GLN A 450 -33.47 9.69 5.09
N ALA A 451 -33.63 8.55 5.77
CA ALA A 451 -34.92 7.94 6.07
C ALA A 451 -35.56 8.48 7.38
N ALA A 452 -34.76 9.04 8.28
CA ALA A 452 -35.18 9.71 9.52
C ALA A 452 -35.60 11.17 9.27
#